data_AF-A0A7X4IZG1-F1
#
_entry.id   AF-A0A7X4IZG1-F1
#
_cell.length_a   1.000
_cell.length_b   1.000
_cell.length_c   1.000
_cell.angle_alpha   90.00
_cell.angle_beta   90.00
_cell.angle_gamma   90.00
#
_symmetry.space_group_name_H-M   'P 1'
#
loop_
_entity.id
_entity.type
_entity.pdbx_description
1 polymer ?
#
loop_
_entity_poly.entity_id
_entity_poly.type
_entity_poly.pdbx_seq_one_letter_code
_entity_poly.pdbx_strand_id
1 'polypeptide(L)' 'MRRPVAVAIKLAVLDLAPIIEGGDAAQALANSLDLARHAEGWGYVRYWVAEHHNMRGIASAATAV' A
#
# COMPACT_ATOMS: atom_id res chain seq x y z
N MET A 1 19.31 21.51 -31.97
CA MET A 1 19.05 21.61 -30.51
C MET A 1 18.05 20.52 -30.14
N ARG A 2 18.43 19.47 -29.40
CA ARG A 2 17.51 18.39 -29.00
C ARG A 2 16.71 18.86 -27.78
N ARG A 3 15.38 18.89 -27.88
CA ARG A 3 14.50 19.13 -26.72
C ARG A 3 14.65 17.97 -25.73
N PRO A 4 14.73 18.23 -24.41
CA PRO A 4 14.71 17.14 -23.43
C PRO A 4 13.35 16.43 -23.52
N VAL A 5 13.38 15.11 -23.63
CA VAL A 5 12.18 14.28 -23.51
C VAL A 5 11.80 14.30 -22.03
N ALA A 6 10.61 14.81 -21.72
CA ALA A 6 10.07 14.71 -20.38
C ALA A 6 9.85 13.22 -20.05
N VAL A 7 10.65 12.69 -19.12
CA VAL A 7 10.40 11.36 -18.56
C VAL A 7 9.34 11.53 -17.47
N ALA A 8 8.17 10.94 -17.67
CA ALA A 8 7.15 10.88 -16.63
C ALA A 8 7.69 10.06 -15.44
N ILE A 9 7.62 10.64 -14.24
CA ILE A 9 8.00 9.94 -13.01
C ILE A 9 6.99 8.82 -12.76
N LYS A 10 7.50 7.59 -12.60
CA LYS A 10 6.66 6.43 -12.27
C LYS A 10 6.29 6.49 -10.78
N LEU A 11 4.99 6.32 -10.49
CA LEU A 11 4.47 6.30 -9.13
C LEU A 11 4.19 4.87 -8.67
N ALA A 12 4.39 4.61 -7.38
CA ALA A 12 4.12 3.34 -6.71
C ALA A 12 3.45 3.61 -5.35
N VAL A 13 2.76 2.60 -4.81
CA VAL A 13 2.12 2.64 -3.48
C VAL A 13 2.94 1.80 -2.49
N LEU A 14 3.12 2.33 -1.28
CA LEU A 14 3.54 1.58 -0.10
C LEU A 14 2.37 1.58 0.88
N ASP A 15 1.78 0.40 1.11
CA ASP A 15 0.70 0.22 2.06
C ASP A 15 1.21 -0.39 3.36
N LEU A 16 0.78 0.19 4.47
CA LEU A 16 1.06 -0.26 5.83
C LEU A 16 -0.07 -1.13 6.39
N ALA A 17 -1.21 -1.26 5.71
CA ALA A 17 -2.42 -1.91 6.22
C ALA A 17 -2.86 -1.37 7.59
N PRO A 18 -3.16 -0.07 7.73
CA PRO A 18 -3.47 0.54 9.02
C PRO A 18 -4.84 0.08 9.56
N ILE A 19 -4.87 -0.26 10.84
CA ILE A 19 -6.11 -0.43 11.61
C ILE A 19 -6.53 0.94 12.13
N ILE A 20 -7.63 1.46 11.59
CA ILE A 20 -8.20 2.75 12.00
C ILE A 20 -8.90 2.65 13.36
N GLU A 21 -9.19 3.79 13.98
CA GLU A 21 -9.98 3.84 15.21
C GLU A 21 -11.34 3.16 15.02
N GLY A 22 -11.68 2.24 15.93
CA GLY A 22 -12.90 1.42 15.87
C GLY A 22 -12.89 0.31 14.81
N GLY A 23 -11.82 0.19 14.01
CA GLY A 23 -11.65 -0.88 13.03
C GLY A 23 -10.90 -2.09 13.57
N ASP A 24 -10.73 -3.10 12.71
CA ASP A 24 -9.97 -4.31 12.99
C ASP A 24 -9.04 -4.69 11.83
N ALA A 25 -8.27 -5.77 12.02
CA ALA A 25 -7.32 -6.25 11.03
C ALA A 25 -8.01 -6.73 9.73
N ALA A 26 -9.21 -7.32 9.84
CA ALA A 26 -9.95 -7.82 8.68
C ALA A 26 -10.38 -6.65 7.78
N GLN A 27 -10.90 -5.58 8.38
CA GLN A 27 -11.27 -4.37 7.67
C GLN A 27 -10.03 -3.69 7.05
N ALA A 28 -8.91 -3.62 7.77
CA ALA A 28 -7.67 -3.05 7.25
C ALA A 28 -7.18 -3.81 6.01
N LEU A 29 -7.16 -5.14 6.05
CA LEU A 29 -6.76 -5.97 4.91
C LEU A 29 -7.74 -5.89 3.73
N ALA A 30 -9.05 -5.77 4.00
CA ALA A 30 -10.04 -5.53 2.97
C ALA A 30 -9.83 -4.17 2.27
N ASN A 31 -9.49 -3.13 3.04
CA ASN A 31 -9.15 -1.81 2.50
C ASN A 31 -7.86 -1.86 1.67
N SER A 32 -6.83 -2.58 2.11
CA SER A 32 -5.60 -2.79 1.34
C SER A 32 -5.88 -3.46 -0.01
N LEU A 33 -6.73 -4.50 -0.03
CA LEU A 33 -7.14 -5.16 -1.28
C LEU A 33 -7.90 -4.21 -2.21
N ASP A 34 -8.82 -3.41 -1.66
CA ASP A 34 -9.55 -2.42 -2.45
C ASP A 34 -8.62 -1.35 -3.03
N LEU A 35 -7.67 -0.84 -2.22
CA LEU A 35 -6.67 0.12 -2.68
C LEU A 35 -5.76 -0.47 -3.76
N ALA A 36 -5.34 -1.73 -3.64
CA ALA A 36 -4.51 -2.40 -4.64
C ALA A 36 -5.21 -2.48 -6.01
N ARG A 37 -6.50 -2.82 -6.02
CA ARG A 37 -7.33 -2.84 -7.25
C ARG A 37 -7.44 -1.45 -7.89
N HIS A 38 -7.66 -0.42 -7.08
CA HIS A 38 -7.70 0.96 -7.57
C HIS A 38 -6.34 1.44 -8.09
N ALA A 39 -5.24 1.12 -7.39
CA ALA A 39 -3.89 1.47 -7.79
C ALA A 39 -3.52 0.87 -9.16
N GLU A 40 -3.93 -0.37 -9.42
CA GLU A 40 -3.81 -1.00 -10.75
C GLU A 40 -4.60 -0.22 -11.80
N GLY A 41 -5.87 0.10 -11.54
CA GLY A 41 -6.72 0.89 -12.45
C GLY A 41 -6.21 2.31 -12.71
N TRP A 42 -5.50 2.91 -11.75
CA TRP A 42 -4.89 4.25 -11.86
C TRP A 42 -3.51 4.24 -12.52
N GLY A 43 -2.93 3.07 -12.81
CA GLY A 43 -1.64 2.96 -13.50
C GLY A 43 -0.40 3.11 -12.61
N TYR A 44 -0.53 2.88 -11.30
CA TYR A 44 0.64 2.77 -10.42
C TYR A 44 1.46 1.55 -10.81
N VAL A 45 2.78 1.69 -10.86
CA VAL A 45 3.64 0.66 -11.46
C VAL A 45 4.02 -0.46 -10.50
N ARG A 46 3.83 -0.25 -9.20
CA ARG A 46 4.10 -1.21 -8.13
C ARG A 46 3.21 -0.93 -6.93
N TYR A 47 2.92 -1.99 -6.18
CA TYR A 47 2.24 -1.96 -4.90
C TYR A 47 3.06 -2.78 -3.90
N TRP A 48 3.52 -2.15 -2.83
CA TRP A 48 4.32 -2.77 -1.77
C TRP A 48 3.51 -2.85 -0.49
N VAL A 49 3.66 -3.94 0.24
CA VAL A 49 3.09 -4.10 1.59
C VAL A 49 4.23 -4.08 2.59
N ALA A 50 4.11 -3.26 3.63
CA ALA A 50 5.09 -3.22 4.71
C ALA A 50 4.83 -4.35 5.71
N GLU A 51 5.88 -4.87 6.33
CA GLU A 51 5.80 -5.82 7.45
C GLU A 51 6.12 -5.09 8.75
N HIS A 52 5.28 -5.25 9.79
CA HIS A 52 5.52 -4.64 11.10
C HIS A 52 5.30 -5.63 12.24
N HIS A 53 6.15 -5.55 13.27
CA HIS A 53 6.08 -6.41 14.44
C HIS A 53 5.61 -5.61 15.66
N ASN A 54 4.75 -6.22 16.48
CA ASN A 54 4.31 -5.67 17.76
C ASN A 54 3.63 -4.28 17.67
N MET A 55 2.98 -3.97 16.53
CA MET A 55 2.28 -2.71 16.31
C MET A 55 0.77 -2.95 16.16
N ARG A 56 0.00 -2.72 17.23
CA ARG A 56 -1.46 -2.95 17.24
C ARG A 56 -2.23 -2.17 16.17
N GLY A 57 -1.71 -1.04 15.70
CA GLY A 57 -2.34 -0.21 14.68
C GLY A 57 -2.06 -0.65 13.25
N ILE A 58 -1.32 -1.75 13.03
CA ILE A 58 -0.91 -2.23 11.71
C ILE A 58 -1.33 -3.70 11.57
N ALA A 59 -2.13 -4.00 10.55
CA ALA A 59 -2.64 -5.34 10.30
C ALA A 59 -1.62 -6.26 9.62
N SER A 60 -0.62 -5.72 8.92
CA SER A 60 0.42 -6.47 8.23
C SER A 60 1.52 -6.99 9.18
N ALA A 61 1.10 -7.75 10.20
CA ALA A 61 1.99 -8.43 11.11
C ALA A 61 2.53 -9.72 10.50
N ALA A 62 3.84 -9.97 10.63
CA ALA A 62 4.37 -11.31 10.42
C ALA A 62 3.90 -12.24 11.56
N THR A 63 3.80 -13.53 11.24
CA THR A 63 3.26 -14.58 12.11
C THR A 63 3.85 -14.55 13.51
N ALA A 64 3.02 -14.85 14.52
CA ALA A 64 3.48 -14.98 15.90
C ALA A 64 4.66 -15.97 15.98
N VAL A 65 5.76 -15.52 16.59
CA VAL A 65 6.84 -16.39 17.08
C VAL A 65 6.50 -16.96 18.44
#